data_AF-A0A3Q3GZX6-F1
#
_entry.id   AF-A0A3Q3GZX6-F1
#
_cell.length_a   1.000
_cell.length_b   1.000
_cell.length_c   1.000
_cell.angle_alpha   90.00
_cell.angle_beta   90.00
_cell.angle_gamma   90.00
#
_symmetry.space_group_name_H-M   'P 1'
#
loop_
_entity.id
_entity.type
_entity.pdbx_description
1 polymer ?
#
loop_
_entity_poly.entity_id
_entity_poly.type
_entity_poly.pdbx_seq_one_letter_code
_entity_poly.pdbx_strand_id
1 'polypeptide(L)'
;MIPYTVNIKLAARTLTGTLNLQNKGAVDWGWQGLIAQGCHSSILIIDPKTSQTIQVLERHKANVVKVSFHMNLDHKYQSLLLTK
;
A
#
# COMPACT_ATOMS: atom_id res chain seq x y z
N MET A 1 16.69 -25.33 -20.28
CA MET A 1 15.65 -25.15 -19.24
C MET A 1 14.30 -25.05 -19.93
N ILE A 2 13.34 -25.89 -19.55
CA ILE A 2 11.96 -25.82 -20.07
C ILE A 2 11.21 -24.79 -19.21
N PRO A 3 10.55 -23.77 -19.80
CA PRO A 3 9.76 -22.83 -19.03
C PRO A 3 8.53 -23.52 -18.45
N TYR A 4 8.42 -23.53 -17.12
CA TYR A 4 7.20 -23.93 -16.43
C TYR A 4 6.27 -22.73 -16.34
N THR A 5 5.13 -22.79 -17.04
CA THR A 5 4.09 -21.77 -16.92
C THR A 5 3.08 -22.23 -15.86
N VAL A 6 3.01 -21.50 -14.76
CA VAL A 6 2.01 -21.75 -13.72
C VAL A 6 0.74 -20.99 -14.07
N ASN A 7 -0.39 -21.69 -14.17
CA ASN A 7 -1.70 -21.07 -14.46
C ASN A 7 -2.30 -20.52 -13.16
N ILE A 8 -1.90 -19.30 -12.78
CA ILE A 8 -2.42 -18.61 -11.61
C ILE A 8 -3.64 -17.77 -12.03
N LYS A 9 -4.83 -18.19 -11.61
CA LYS A 9 -6.06 -17.42 -11.76
C LYS A 9 -6.22 -16.48 -10.56
N LEU A 10 -5.92 -15.19 -10.73
CA LEU A 10 -6.21 -14.16 -9.74
C LEU A 10 -7.50 -13.42 -10.10
N ALA A 11 -8.40 -13.26 -9.13
CA ALA A 11 -9.52 -12.35 -9.26
C ALA A 11 -9.04 -10.92 -9.03
N ALA A 12 -9.35 -10.01 -9.96
CA ALA A 12 -9.12 -8.58 -9.75
C ALA A 12 -10.00 -8.07 -8.60
N ARG A 13 -9.46 -7.14 -7.80
CA ARG A 13 -10.15 -6.53 -6.67
C ARG A 13 -9.95 -5.03 -6.71
N THR A 14 -10.99 -4.28 -6.34
CA THR A 14 -10.92 -2.82 -6.24
C THR A 14 -10.71 -2.43 -4.80
N LEU A 15 -9.66 -1.64 -4.54
CA LEU A 15 -9.40 -1.06 -3.23
C LEU A 15 -10.13 0.28 -3.12
N THR A 16 -10.97 0.42 -2.09
CA THR A 16 -11.80 1.60 -1.89
C THR A 16 -11.10 2.63 -1.00
N GLY A 17 -11.39 3.91 -1.23
CA GLY A 17 -10.93 5.01 -0.40
C GLY A 17 -11.19 6.36 -1.07
N THR A 18 -11.06 7.44 -0.31
CA THR A 18 -11.09 8.80 -0.85
C THR A 18 -9.84 9.05 -1.68
N LEU A 19 -9.99 9.06 -3.00
CA LEU A 19 -8.88 9.25 -3.94
C LEU A 19 -8.83 10.69 -4.43
N ASN A 20 -7.64 11.29 -4.43
CA ASN A 20 -7.34 12.52 -5.15
C ASN A 20 -6.48 12.19 -6.39
N LEU A 21 -6.59 12.98 -7.46
CA LEU A 21 -5.74 12.82 -8.65
C LEU A 21 -4.24 12.87 -8.30
N GLN A 22 -3.87 13.63 -7.28
CA GLN A 22 -2.50 13.71 -6.76
C GLN A 22 -2.02 12.40 -6.10
N ASN A 23 -2.93 11.54 -5.64
CA ASN A 23 -2.57 10.24 -5.05
C ASN A 23 -2.35 9.14 -6.11
N LYS A 24 -2.45 9.46 -7.41
CA LYS A 24 -2.33 8.46 -8.48
C LYS A 24 -0.98 7.75 -8.40
N GLY A 25 -1.01 6.43 -8.23
CA GLY A 25 0.19 5.60 -8.14
C GLY A 25 0.88 5.63 -6.77
N ALA A 26 0.30 6.29 -5.77
CA ALA A 26 0.78 6.27 -4.39
C ALA A 26 0.42 4.93 -3.72
N VAL A 27 1.07 3.84 -4.13
CA VAL A 27 0.84 2.49 -3.61
C VAL A 27 2.16 1.73 -3.52
N ASP A 28 2.32 0.91 -2.48
CA ASP A 28 3.49 0.02 -2.33
C ASP A 28 3.12 -1.28 -1.59
N TRP A 29 3.95 -2.31 -1.78
CA TRP A 29 3.80 -3.61 -1.13
C TRP A 29 4.72 -3.72 0.09
N GLY A 30 4.11 -4.02 1.24
CA GLY A 30 4.85 -4.34 2.45
C GLY A 30 5.40 -5.76 2.43
N TRP A 31 6.51 -5.98 3.15
CA TRP A 31 7.17 -7.29 3.24
C TRP A 31 6.28 -8.40 3.85
N GLN A 32 5.25 -8.02 4.61
CA GLN A 32 4.24 -8.94 5.18
C GLN A 32 3.14 -9.33 4.18
N GLY A 33 3.24 -8.86 2.93
CA GLY A 33 2.20 -9.06 1.91
C GLY A 33 1.00 -8.13 2.07
N LEU A 34 1.15 -7.02 2.79
CA LEU A 34 0.14 -5.98 2.93
C LEU A 34 0.32 -4.92 1.83
N ILE A 35 -0.76 -4.23 1.49
CA ILE A 35 -0.73 -3.08 0.58
C ILE A 35 -0.77 -1.80 1.39
N ALA A 36 0.13 -0.86 1.12
CA ALA A 36 0.00 0.51 1.57
C ALA A 36 -0.51 1.37 0.41
N GLN A 37 -1.58 2.13 0.62
CA GLN A 37 -2.21 2.97 -0.41
C GLN A 37 -2.44 4.39 0.12
N GLY A 38 -2.07 5.39 -0.67
CA GLY A 38 -2.38 6.80 -0.41
C GLY A 38 -3.87 7.09 -0.64
N CYS A 39 -4.51 7.69 0.36
CA CYS A 39 -5.91 8.06 0.37
C CYS A 39 -6.05 9.47 0.95
N HIS A 40 -6.18 10.48 0.08
CA HIS A 40 -6.10 11.90 0.46
C HIS A 40 -4.79 12.18 1.22
N SER A 41 -4.88 12.55 2.50
CA SER A 41 -3.79 12.85 3.42
C SER A 41 -3.53 11.71 4.41
N SER A 42 -4.04 10.52 4.13
CA SER A 42 -3.88 9.32 4.95
C SER A 42 -3.31 8.19 4.11
N ILE A 43 -2.73 7.19 4.77
CA ILE A 43 -2.29 5.95 4.14
C ILE A 43 -3.14 4.81 4.71
N LEU A 44 -3.74 4.01 3.83
CA LEU A 44 -4.46 2.80 4.20
C LEU A 44 -3.52 1.61 4.10
N ILE A 45 -3.42 0.83 5.17
CA ILE A 45 -2.77 -0.48 5.18
C ILE A 45 -3.85 -1.53 5.00
N ILE A 46 -3.78 -2.29 3.91
CA ILE A 46 -4.84 -3.16 3.43
C ILE A 46 -4.32 -4.59 3.33
N ASP A 47 -5.10 -5.55 3.82
CA ASP A 47 -4.89 -6.97 3.54
C ASP A 47 -5.46 -7.31 2.15
N PRO A 48 -4.63 -7.69 1.17
CA PRO A 48 -5.10 -8.04 -0.17
C PRO A 48 -5.99 -9.30 -0.20
N LYS A 49 -5.88 -10.20 0.80
CA LYS A 49 -6.67 -11.45 0.84
C LYS A 49 -8.12 -11.19 1.21
N THR A 50 -8.36 -10.25 2.12
CA THR A 50 -9.69 -9.88 2.60
C THR A 50 -10.20 -8.57 2.01
N SER A 51 -9.34 -7.80 1.36
CA SER A 51 -9.59 -6.43 0.91
C SER A 51 -9.95 -5.46 2.06
N GLN A 52 -9.63 -5.81 3.30
CA GLN A 52 -9.96 -4.99 4.46
C GLN A 52 -8.80 -4.08 4.84
N THR A 53 -9.12 -2.86 5.25
CA THR A 53 -8.15 -1.94 5.85
C THR A 53 -7.86 -2.37 7.28
N ILE A 54 -6.61 -2.73 7.54
CA ILE A 54 -6.13 -3.15 8.88
C ILE A 54 -5.74 -1.93 9.71
N GLN A 55 -5.15 -0.91 9.07
CA GLN A 55 -4.67 0.27 9.76
C GLN A 55 -4.78 1.50 8.86
N VAL A 56 -5.01 2.65 9.47
CA VAL A 56 -4.94 3.95 8.82
C VAL A 56 -3.80 4.74 9.47
N LEU A 57 -2.84 5.18 8.66
CA LEU A 57 -1.80 6.10 9.09
C LEU A 57 -2.26 7.51 8.73
N GLU A 58 -2.62 8.25 9.76
CA GLU A 58 -3.07 9.64 9.68
C GLU A 58 -1.95 10.54 10.21
N ARG A 59 -2.01 11.85 9.90
CA ARG A 59 -1.11 12.97 10.30
C ARG A 59 -0.43 13.71 9.15
N HIS A 60 -0.60 13.28 7.89
CA HIS A 60 -0.06 14.08 6.79
C HIS A 60 -0.88 15.36 6.60
N LYS A 61 -0.18 16.49 6.43
CA LYS A 61 -0.81 17.80 6.23
C LYS A 61 -1.17 18.08 4.75
N ALA A 62 -0.74 17.20 3.86
CA ALA A 62 -0.91 17.32 2.42
C ALA A 62 -1.26 15.94 1.84
N ASN A 63 -1.65 15.93 0.56
CA ASN A 63 -1.98 14.70 -0.13
C ASN A 63 -0.77 13.76 -0.23
N VAL A 64 -1.02 12.47 0.00
CA VAL A 64 -0.04 11.38 -0.08
C VAL A 64 0.21 11.07 -1.55
N VAL A 65 1.25 11.66 -2.14
CA VAL A 65 1.57 11.48 -3.57
C VAL A 65 2.48 10.29 -3.84
N LYS A 66 3.15 9.79 -2.81
CA LYS A 66 4.08 8.66 -2.90
C LYS A 66 4.01 7.84 -1.63
N VAL A 67 4.01 6.53 -1.79
CA VAL A 67 4.00 5.57 -0.69
C VAL A 67 5.22 4.69 -0.87
N SER A 68 5.97 4.46 0.21
CA SER A 68 7.03 3.45 0.19
C SER A 68 7.16 2.74 1.53
N PHE A 69 6.98 1.42 1.48
CA PHE A 69 6.96 0.55 2.64
C PHE A 69 8.39 0.11 2.98
N HIS A 70 8.85 0.50 4.16
CA HIS A 70 10.19 0.15 4.63
C HIS A 70 10.10 -0.75 5.86
N MET A 71 10.91 -1.80 5.86
CA MET A 71 11.16 -2.61 7.06
C MET A 71 12.29 -1.96 7.86
N ASN A 72 11.96 -1.35 9.00
CA ASN A 72 12.97 -0.94 9.96
C ASN A 72 13.32 -2.13 10.86
N LEU A 73 14.61 -2.47 10.93
CA LEU A 73 15.14 -3.59 11.71
C LEU A 73 14.94 -3.42 13.23
N ASP A 74 14.61 -2.20 13.70
CA ASP A 74 14.38 -1.91 15.12
C ASP A 74 12.96 -2.22 15.63
N HIS A 75 12.12 -2.90 14.83
CA HIS A 75 10.79 -3.45 15.20
C HIS A 75 9.74 -2.43 15.72
N LYS A 76 10.10 -1.17 15.99
CA LYS A 76 9.22 -0.21 16.68
C LYS A 76 8.48 0.78 15.79
N TYR A 77 8.95 1.02 14.56
CA TYR A 77 8.38 2.06 13.70
C TYR A 77 8.31 1.62 12.24
N GLN A 78 7.10 1.37 11.75
CA GLN A 78 6.83 1.34 10.31
C GLN A 78 6.74 2.79 9.82
N SER A 79 7.74 3.24 9.07
CA SER A 79 7.76 4.60 8.51
C SER A 79 7.45 4.54 7.02
N LEU A 80 6.42 5.27 6.62
CA LEU A 80 6.13 5.48 5.21
C LEU A 80 6.77 6.79 4.75
N LEU A 81 7.84 6.72 3.96
CA LEU A 81 8.54 7.91 3.47
C LEU A 81 7.77 8.51 2.28
N LEU A 82 7.16 9.67 2.50
CA LEU A 82 6.71 10.57 1.45
C LEU A 82 7.92 11.34 0.93
N THR A 83 8.42 10.98 -0.25
CA THR A 83 9.31 11.89 -0.99
C THR A 83 8.43 13.01 -1.55
N LYS A 84 8.70 14.26 -1.16
CA LYS A 84 8.10 15.46 -1.76
C LYS A 84 8.48 15.58 -3.23
#